data_AF-A0A849TDW7-F1
#
_entry.id   AF-A0A849TDW7-F1
#
_cell.length_a   1.000
_cell.length_b   1.000
_cell.length_c   1.000
_cell.angle_alpha   90.00
_cell.angle_beta   90.00
_cell.angle_gamma   90.00
#
_symmetry.space_group_name_H-M   'P 1'
#
loop_
_entity.id
_entity.type
_entity.pdbx_description
1 polymer ?
#
loop_
_entity_poly.entity_id
_entity_poly.type
_entity_poly.pdbx_seq_one_letter_code
_entity_poly.pdbx_strand_id
1 'polypeptide(L)'
;MRQGDIIEANATAFYHKQGIPVLVAEVLLRSYNLGQIDVCYLKKNKNESWVLKIIEIKSSIYPSPKQYQRLKRTQDYLSKILELESNLEVKFCQKADHSLSF
;
A
#
# COMPACT_ATOMS: atom_id res chain seq x y z
N MET A 1 -7.38 10.73 -17.98
CA MET A 1 -6.81 9.93 -16.88
C MET A 1 -5.48 9.38 -17.35
N ARG A 2 -4.40 9.54 -16.59
CA ARG A 2 -3.06 9.07 -16.99
C ARG A 2 -2.98 7.54 -16.84
N GLN A 3 -2.07 6.90 -17.58
CA GLN A 3 -1.84 5.45 -17.50
C GLN A 3 -1.58 4.97 -16.06
N GLY A 4 -0.82 5.76 -15.28
CA GLY A 4 -0.53 5.49 -13.87
C GLY A 4 -1.80 5.46 -13.02
N ASP A 5 -2.68 6.45 -13.17
CA ASP A 5 -3.94 6.55 -12.43
C ASP A 5 -4.84 5.31 -12.66
N ILE A 6 -4.88 4.77 -13.89
CA ILE A 6 -5.65 3.55 -14.22
C ILE A 6 -5.05 2.32 -13.54
N ILE A 7 -3.73 2.20 -13.55
CA ILE A 7 -3.02 1.09 -12.91
C ILE A 7 -3.27 1.12 -11.40
N GLU A 8 -3.15 2.29 -10.79
CA GLU A 8 -3.37 2.50 -9.37
C GLU A 8 -4.82 2.19 -8.97
N ALA A 9 -5.80 2.66 -9.75
CA ALA A 9 -7.21 2.38 -9.50
C ALA A 9 -7.52 0.87 -9.58
N ASN A 10 -6.98 0.18 -10.59
CA ASN A 10 -7.18 -1.27 -10.74
C ASN A 10 -6.52 -2.06 -9.60
N ALA A 11 -5.29 -1.70 -9.22
CA ALA A 11 -4.59 -2.33 -8.11
C ALA A 11 -5.30 -2.07 -6.77
N THR A 12 -5.76 -0.84 -6.54
CA THR A 12 -6.56 -0.47 -5.37
C THR A 12 -7.82 -1.33 -5.27
N ALA A 13 -8.60 -1.43 -6.36
CA ALA A 13 -9.79 -2.26 -6.40
C ALA A 13 -9.48 -3.75 -6.16
N PHE A 14 -8.35 -4.25 -6.67
CA PHE A 14 -7.92 -5.63 -6.44
C PHE A 14 -7.57 -5.90 -4.98
N TYR A 15 -6.78 -5.03 -4.34
CA TYR A 15 -6.35 -5.23 -2.95
C TYR A 15 -7.46 -4.99 -1.94
N HIS A 16 -8.33 -4.01 -2.17
CA HIS A 16 -9.48 -3.74 -1.31
C HIS A 16 -10.51 -4.88 -1.30
N LYS A 17 -10.53 -5.75 -2.31
CA LYS A 17 -11.34 -7.00 -2.29
C LYS A 17 -10.77 -8.08 -1.37
N GLN A 18 -9.51 -7.96 -0.92
CA GLN A 18 -8.84 -8.99 -0.10
C GLN A 18 -9.04 -8.80 1.41
N GLY A 19 -9.73 -7.75 1.83
CA GLY A 19 -9.91 -7.42 3.24
C GLY A 19 -10.80 -6.19 3.43
N ILE A 20 -10.69 -5.55 4.59
CA ILE A 20 -11.49 -4.36 4.93
C ILE A 20 -10.68 -3.12 4.57
N PRO A 21 -11.10 -2.28 3.60
CA PRO A 21 -10.37 -1.07 3.24
C PRO A 21 -10.25 -0.11 4.42
N VAL A 22 -9.08 0.51 4.57
CA VAL A 22 -8.80 1.51 5.60
C VAL A 22 -8.52 2.84 4.91
N LEU A 23 -9.36 3.83 5.16
CA LEU A 23 -9.17 5.18 4.65
C LEU A 23 -8.22 5.94 5.57
N VAL A 24 -7.11 6.41 5.01
CA VAL A 24 -6.14 7.25 5.74
C VAL A 24 -6.13 8.63 5.10
N ALA A 25 -6.41 9.65 5.91
CA ALA A 25 -6.39 11.02 5.45
C ALA A 25 -4.96 11.44 5.07
N GLU A 26 -4.71 11.69 3.79
CA GLU A 26 -3.37 12.12 3.34
C GLU A 26 -2.90 13.42 4.01
N VAL A 27 -3.83 14.32 4.35
CA VAL A 27 -3.52 15.58 5.02
C VAL A 27 -2.88 15.33 6.38
N LEU A 28 -3.36 14.30 7.10
CA LEU A 28 -2.76 13.86 8.36
C LEU A 28 -1.33 13.33 8.12
N LEU A 29 -1.13 12.46 7.13
CA LEU A 29 0.21 11.93 6.85
C LEU A 29 1.19 13.05 6.49
N ARG A 30 0.75 14.03 5.69
CA ARG A 30 1.55 15.19 5.31
C ARG A 30 1.88 16.09 6.49
N SER A 31 0.95 16.34 7.42
CA SER A 31 1.21 17.18 8.60
C SER A 31 2.27 16.61 9.53
N TYR A 32 2.47 15.28 9.53
CA TYR A 32 3.51 14.59 10.30
C TYR A 32 4.77 14.25 9.48
N ASN A 33 4.88 14.74 8.24
CA ASN A 33 5.98 14.45 7.32
C ASN A 33 6.17 12.93 7.08
N LEU A 34 5.07 12.20 7.00
CA LEU A 34 5.03 10.77 6.72
C LEU A 34 4.96 10.51 5.20
N GLY A 35 5.16 9.26 4.78
CA GLY A 35 4.92 8.83 3.41
C GLY A 35 3.43 8.73 3.12
N GLN A 36 2.99 9.23 1.97
CA GLN A 36 1.64 8.90 1.48
C GLN A 36 1.61 7.42 1.10
N ILE A 37 0.44 6.81 1.19
CA ILE A 37 0.23 5.39 0.89
C ILE A 37 -0.89 5.28 -0.12
N ASP A 38 -0.74 4.41 -1.11
CA ASP A 38 -1.72 4.27 -2.18
C ASP A 38 -2.88 3.36 -1.74
N VAL A 39 -2.56 2.26 -1.04
CA VAL A 39 -3.53 1.25 -0.62
C VAL A 39 -3.31 0.86 0.83
N CYS A 40 -4.41 0.78 1.59
CA CYS A 40 -4.40 0.37 2.98
C CYS A 40 -5.64 -0.47 3.30
N TYR A 41 -5.46 -1.66 3.90
CA TYR A 41 -6.58 -2.52 4.28
C TYR A 41 -6.23 -3.47 5.42
N LEU A 42 -7.23 -3.93 6.17
CA LEU A 42 -7.09 -4.96 7.19
C LEU A 42 -7.30 -6.34 6.59
N LYS A 43 -6.44 -7.28 6.97
CA LYS A 43 -6.57 -8.70 6.62
C LYS A 43 -6.25 -9.56 7.82
N LYS A 44 -7.03 -10.63 8.04
CA LYS A 44 -6.72 -11.62 9.06
C LYS A 44 -5.49 -12.45 8.66
N ASN A 45 -4.58 -12.67 9.60
CA ASN A 45 -3.48 -13.61 9.44
C ASN A 45 -3.93 -15.05 9.74
N LYS A 46 -3.00 -16.01 9.71
CA LYS A 46 -3.28 -17.43 9.99
C LYS A 46 -3.83 -17.69 11.40
N ASN A 47 -3.58 -16.78 12.33
CA ASN A 47 -4.02 -16.84 13.71
C ASN A 47 -5.32 -16.03 13.93
N GLU A 48 -6.05 -15.73 12.84
CA GLU A 48 -7.30 -14.94 12.86
C GLU A 48 -7.14 -13.49 13.40
N SER A 49 -5.91 -13.03 13.62
CA SER A 49 -5.62 -11.69 14.11
C SER A 49 -5.56 -10.69 12.96
N TRP A 50 -6.06 -9.47 13.18
CA TRP A 50 -6.04 -8.41 12.17
C TRP A 50 -4.63 -7.87 11.97
N VAL A 51 -4.23 -7.74 10.71
CA VAL A 51 -2.96 -7.11 10.29
C VAL A 51 -3.28 -6.00 9.30
N LEU A 52 -2.68 -4.83 9.51
CA LEU A 52 -2.76 -3.69 8.62
C LEU A 52 -1.82 -3.88 7.43
N LYS A 53 -2.38 -4.07 6.24
CA LYS A 53 -1.63 -4.10 4.98
C LYS A 53 -1.52 -2.70 4.41
N ILE A 54 -0.28 -2.26 4.20
CA ILE A 54 0.05 -0.98 3.56
C ILE A 54 0.80 -1.30 2.28
N ILE A 55 0.28 -0.84 1.15
CA ILE A 55 0.85 -1.13 -0.17
C ILE A 55 1.14 0.18 -0.89
N GLU A 56 2.39 0.32 -1.31
CA GLU A 56 2.85 1.32 -2.29
C GLU A 56 2.84 0.68 -3.67
N ILE A 57 2.15 1.30 -4.63
CA ILE A 57 2.08 0.89 -6.02
C ILE A 57 3.13 1.67 -6.82
N LYS A 58 3.99 0.96 -7.54
CA LYS A 58 5.00 1.55 -8.41
C LYS A 58 4.91 0.99 -9.82
N SER A 59 5.09 1.86 -10.79
CA SER A 59 5.31 1.48 -12.19
C SER A 59 6.78 1.18 -12.52
N SER A 60 7.72 1.54 -11.63
CA SER A 60 9.17 1.35 -11.83
C SER A 60 9.86 0.80 -10.59
N ILE A 61 11.10 0.32 -10.78
CA ILE A 61 11.67 -0.87 -10.12
C ILE A 61 11.92 -0.72 -8.61
N TYR A 62 12.17 0.46 -8.03
CA TYR A 62 12.30 0.62 -6.57
C TYR A 62 12.04 2.06 -6.09
N PRO A 63 11.42 2.27 -4.90
CA PRO A 63 11.34 3.59 -4.28
C PRO A 63 12.74 4.05 -3.86
N SER A 64 12.98 5.37 -3.89
CA SER A 64 14.23 5.90 -3.36
C SER A 64 14.36 5.59 -1.86
N PRO A 65 15.57 5.49 -1.29
CA PRO A 65 15.75 5.22 0.14
C PRO A 65 15.00 6.21 1.04
N LYS A 66 14.93 7.49 0.64
CA LYS A 66 14.17 8.53 1.34
C LYS A 66 12.67 8.28 1.29
N GLN A 67 12.13 7.86 0.14
CA GLN A 67 10.71 7.49 0.03
C GLN A 67 10.39 6.28 0.90
N TYR A 68 11.22 5.24 0.83
CA TYR A 68 11.05 4.04 1.63
C TYR A 68 11.09 4.33 3.13
N GLN A 69 12.01 5.18 3.59
CA GLN A 69 12.07 5.62 4.98
C GLN A 69 10.79 6.36 5.41
N ARG A 70 10.23 7.21 4.55
CA ARG A 70 8.95 7.90 4.82
C ARG A 70 7.79 6.92 4.93
N LEU A 71 7.72 5.92 4.05
CA LEU A 71 6.70 4.85 4.11
C LEU A 71 6.84 4.02 5.39
N LYS A 72 8.07 3.71 5.81
CA LYS A 72 8.34 3.03 7.08
C LYS A 72 7.84 3.82 8.29
N ARG A 73 8.05 5.13 8.29
CA ARG A 73 7.49 6.00 9.34
C ARG A 73 5.96 6.01 9.32
N THR A 74 5.33 5.94 8.15
CA THR A 74 3.87 5.78 8.04
C THR A 74 3.41 4.46 8.64
N GLN A 75 4.08 3.36 8.30
CA GLN A 75 3.83 2.05 8.86
C GLN A 75 3.89 2.10 10.40
N ASP A 76 4.99 2.60 10.96
CA ASP A 76 5.18 2.70 12.41
C ASP A 76 4.12 3.57 13.08
N TYR A 77 3.76 4.69 12.46
CA TYR A 77 2.74 5.61 12.97
C TYR A 77 1.36 4.95 13.03
N LEU A 78 0.92 4.35 11.91
CA LEU A 78 -0.40 3.71 11.84
C LEU A 78 -0.48 2.47 12.74
N SER A 79 0.60 1.69 12.80
CA SER A 79 0.75 0.53 13.71
C SER A 79 0.49 0.92 15.16
N LYS A 80 1.11 2.03 15.61
CA LYS A 80 0.98 2.52 16.98
C LYS A 80 -0.39 3.09 17.29
N ILE A 81 -0.97 3.86 16.36
CA ILE A 81 -2.28 4.49 16.59
C ILE A 81 -3.41 3.45 16.59
N LEU A 82 -3.33 2.46 15.71
CA LEU A 82 -4.37 1.45 15.59
C LEU A 82 -4.13 0.26 16.52
N GLU A 83 -2.96 0.19 17.18
CA GLU A 83 -2.53 -0.94 18.02
C GLU A 83 -2.59 -2.27 17.26
N LEU A 84 -2.14 -2.25 15.99
CA LEU A 84 -2.17 -3.40 15.09
C LEU A 84 -0.78 -3.70 14.53
N GLU A 85 -0.48 -4.98 14.36
CA GLU A 85 0.62 -5.39 13.49
C GLU A 85 0.39 -4.80 12.09
N SER A 86 1.44 -4.29 11.47
CA SER A 86 1.37 -3.72 10.12
C SER A 86 2.47 -4.29 9.22
N ASN A 87 2.17 -4.37 7.93
CA ASN A 87 3.08 -4.88 6.94
C ASN A 87 3.08 -3.96 5.71
N LEU A 88 4.24 -3.34 5.47
CA LEU A 88 4.50 -2.50 4.31
C LEU A 88 5.03 -3.36 3.15
N GLU A 89 4.36 -3.29 2.01
CA GLU A 89 4.77 -3.94 0.76
C GLU A 89 4.88 -2.89 -0.36
N VAL A 90 5.87 -3.07 -1.23
CA VAL A 90 5.98 -2.29 -2.48
C VAL A 90 5.62 -3.24 -3.62
N LYS A 91 4.65 -2.86 -4.44
CA LYS A 91 4.14 -3.69 -5.54
C LYS A 91 4.41 -3.03 -6.87
N PHE A 92 5.00 -3.80 -7.78
CA PHE A 92 5.27 -3.36 -9.14
C PHE A 92 4.10 -3.74 -10.03
N CYS A 93 3.47 -2.74 -10.62
CA CYS A 93 2.38 -2.90 -11.56
C CYS A 93 2.85 -2.51 -12.96
N GLN A 94 3.91 -3.17 -13.45
CA GLN A 94 4.08 -3.27 -14.90
C GLN A 94 3.13 -4.34 -15.41
N LYS A 95 2.57 -4.14 -16.61
CA LYS A 95 1.77 -5.17 -17.28
C LYS A 95 2.53 -6.50 -17.19
N ALA A 96 1.83 -7.59 -16.90
CA ALA A 96 2.29 -8.90 -17.31
C ALA A 96 2.73 -8.76 -18.76
N ASP A 97 4.02 -9.00 -19.03
CA ASP A 97 4.52 -9.01 -20.38
C ASP A 97 3.60 -9.87 -21.24
N HIS A 98 3.35 -9.38 -22.45
CA HIS A 98 2.71 -10.13 -23.50
C HIS A 98 3.39 -11.51 -23.63
N SER A 99 2.58 -12.56 -23.82
CA SER A 99 2.94 -13.97 -24.07
C SER A 99 3.51 -14.79 -22.90
N LEU A 100 2.61 -15.42 -22.13
CA LEU A 100 2.77 -16.84 -21.84
C LEU A 100 1.48 -17.53 -22.28
N SER A 101 1.54 -18.08 -23.49
CA SER A 101 0.60 -19.09 -23.98
C SER A 101 0.65 -20.31 -23.05
N PHE A 102 -0.52 -20.76 -22.62
CA PHE A 102 -0.71 -22.10 -22.06
C PHE A 102 -0.41 -23.17 -23.11
#